data_AF-A0A2S1JG44-F1
#
_entry.id   AF-A0A2S1JG44-F1
#
_cell.length_a   1.000
_cell.length_b   1.000
_cell.length_c   1.000
_cell.angle_alpha   90.00
_cell.angle_beta   90.00
_cell.angle_gamma   90.00
#
_symmetry.space_group_name_H-M   'P 1'
#
loop_
_entity.id
_entity.type
_entity.pdbx_description
1 polymer ?
#
loop_
_entity_poly.entity_id
_entity_poly.type
_entity_poly.pdbx_seq_one_letter_code
_entity_poly.pdbx_strand_id
1 'polypeptide(L)' 'MSDNLFNGRRFRALTVVDNFSRECVAIHVGKSLKGEDVVSIVEALRVLDKRLPVRIQTDNGSEFISKSLDK' A
#
# COMPACT_ATOMS: atom_id res chain seq x y z
N MET A 1 -9.49 12.73 2.89
CA MET A 1 -9.60 12.52 4.35
C MET A 1 -8.21 12.07 4.81
N SER A 2 -7.62 12.68 5.83
CA SER A 2 -6.26 12.35 6.30
C SER A 2 -6.26 12.13 7.80
N ASP A 3 -5.69 11.03 8.24
CA ASP A 3 -5.58 10.71 9.66
C ASP A 3 -4.51 11.57 10.34
N ASN A 4 -4.76 11.94 11.58
CA ASN A 4 -3.86 12.78 12.39
C ASN A 4 -3.54 12.09 13.71
N LEU A 5 -2.29 12.21 14.13
CA LEU A 5 -1.88 11.91 15.49
C LEU A 5 -2.42 12.99 16.45
N PHE A 6 -2.38 12.69 17.76
CA PHE A 6 -2.85 13.62 18.81
C PHE A 6 -2.16 15.00 18.77
N ASN A 7 -0.97 15.10 18.18
CA ASN A 7 -0.19 16.32 18.02
C ASN A 7 -0.41 17.02 16.66
N GLY A 8 -1.46 16.66 15.92
CA GLY A 8 -1.81 17.28 14.63
C GLY A 8 -0.94 16.85 13.45
N ARG A 9 0.01 15.92 13.65
CA ARG A 9 0.83 15.40 12.55
C ARG A 9 0.01 14.40 11.74
N ARG A 10 -0.10 14.67 10.43
CA ARG A 10 -0.73 13.77 9.47
C ARG A 10 0.05 12.47 9.30
N PHE A 11 -0.69 11.39 9.10
CA PHE A 11 -0.16 10.12 8.61
C PHE A 11 -1.10 9.52 7.56
N ARG A 12 -0.61 8.53 6.86
CA ARG A 12 -1.32 7.76 5.84
C ARG A 12 -1.03 6.28 6.08
N ALA A 13 -2.01 5.44 5.79
CA ALA A 13 -1.86 4.00 5.79
C ALA A 13 -2.07 3.47 4.36
N LEU A 14 -1.14 2.64 3.88
CA LEU A 14 -1.35 1.81 2.70
C LEU A 14 -1.88 0.47 3.18
N THR A 15 -3.10 0.13 2.79
CA THR A 15 -3.72 -1.16 3.13
C THR A 15 -3.82 -2.01 1.88
N VAL A 16 -3.29 -3.24 1.94
CA VAL A 16 -3.51 -4.26 0.91
C VAL A 16 -4.56 -5.22 1.44
N VAL A 17 -5.64 -5.36 0.69
CA VAL A 17 -6.77 -6.22 1.05
C VAL A 17 -6.99 -7.21 -0.08
N ASP A 18 -7.09 -8.48 0.27
CA ASP A 18 -7.53 -9.50 -0.67
C ASP A 18 -9.05 -9.38 -0.87
N ASN A 19 -9.45 -9.07 -2.10
CA ASN A 19 -10.86 -8.76 -2.40
C ASN A 19 -11.79 -9.97 -2.27
N PHE A 20 -11.29 -11.20 -2.43
CA PHE A 20 -12.10 -12.42 -2.33
C PHE A 20 -12.36 -12.81 -0.87
N SER A 21 -11.30 -12.95 -0.08
CA SER A 21 -11.36 -13.36 1.33
C SER A 21 -11.71 -12.22 2.28
N ARG A 22 -11.58 -10.95 1.83
CA ARG A 22 -11.71 -9.74 2.65
C ARG A 22 -10.65 -9.63 3.74
N GLU A 23 -9.54 -10.38 3.61
CA GLU A 23 -8.41 -10.34 4.53
C GLU A 23 -7.52 -9.12 4.24
N CYS A 24 -7.12 -8.40 5.29
CA CYS A 24 -6.09 -7.37 5.18
C CYS A 24 -4.71 -8.02 5.34
N VAL A 25 -3.96 -8.11 4.25
CA VAL A 25 -2.70 -8.87 4.18
C VAL A 25 -1.48 -8.02 4.50
N ALA A 26 -1.59 -6.70 4.36
CA ALA A 26 -0.56 -5.76 4.76
C ALA A 26 -1.14 -4.40 5.12
N ILE A 27 -0.56 -3.76 6.14
CA ILE A 27 -0.80 -2.36 6.48
C ILE A 27 0.56 -1.70 6.69
N HIS A 28 0.84 -0.64 5.92
CA HIS A 28 2.05 0.16 6.09
C HIS A 28 1.68 1.60 6.41
N VAL A 29 2.22 2.12 7.53
CA VAL A 29 1.89 3.45 8.04
C VAL A 29 3.09 4.38 7.89
N GLY A 30 2.87 5.53 7.26
CA GLY A 30 3.89 6.54 7.03
C GLY A 30 3.33 7.96 7.08
N LYS A 31 4.20 8.96 7.18
CA LYS A 31 3.78 10.39 7.06
C LYS A 31 3.39 10.74 5.62
N SER A 32 4.08 10.14 4.68
CA SER A 32 3.85 10.16 3.25
C SER A 32 4.08 8.75 2.75
N LEU A 33 3.37 8.36 1.71
CA LEU A 33 3.60 7.11 1.01
C LEU A 33 4.05 7.45 -0.41
N LYS A 34 4.91 6.63 -0.98
CA LYS A 34 5.44 6.78 -2.34
C LYS A 34 5.31 5.47 -3.10
N GLY A 35 5.50 5.53 -4.41
CA GLY A 35 5.50 4.32 -5.26
C GLY A 35 6.55 3.30 -4.82
N GLU A 36 7.70 3.74 -4.29
CA GLU A 36 8.72 2.82 -3.76
C GLU A 36 8.21 2.02 -2.55
N ASP A 37 7.40 2.64 -1.69
CA ASP A 37 6.80 1.96 -0.53
C ASP A 37 5.83 0.87 -1.01
N VAL A 38 5.04 1.16 -2.05
CA VAL A 38 4.13 0.19 -2.68
C VAL A 38 4.91 -1.00 -3.24
N VAL A 39 5.96 -0.76 -4.02
CA VAL A 39 6.81 -1.83 -4.61
C VAL A 39 7.40 -2.71 -3.52
N SER A 40 7.95 -2.10 -2.46
CA SER A 40 8.54 -2.82 -1.33
C SER A 40 7.53 -3.76 -0.65
N ILE A 41 6.30 -3.29 -0.43
CA ILE A 41 5.24 -4.07 0.22
C ILE A 41 4.76 -5.21 -0.68
N VAL A 42 4.57 -4.95 -1.98
CA VAL A 42 4.15 -5.99 -2.93
C VAL A 42 5.22 -7.07 -3.07
N GLU A 43 6.50 -6.69 -3.13
CA GLU A 43 7.61 -7.65 -3.19
C GLU A 43 7.72 -8.45 -1.87
N ALA A 44 7.51 -7.81 -0.72
CA ALA A 44 7.47 -8.51 0.57
C ALA A 44 6.33 -9.55 0.62
N LEU A 45 5.12 -9.21 0.16
CA LEU A 45 3.99 -10.14 0.06
C LEU A 45 4.28 -11.31 -0.89
N ARG A 46 5.01 -11.05 -1.98
CA ARG A 46 5.45 -12.09 -2.93
C ARG A 46 6.42 -13.06 -2.29
N VAL A 47 7.43 -12.55 -1.58
CA VAL A 47 8.53 -13.36 -1.03
C VAL A 47 8.14 -14.08 0.25
N LEU A 48 7.49 -13.37 1.19
CA LEU A 48 7.21 -13.87 2.53
C LEU A 48 5.93 -14.72 2.55
N ASP A 49 4.85 -14.21 1.95
CA ASP A 49 3.54 -14.85 2.02
C ASP A 49 3.20 -15.67 0.79
N LYS A 50 4.10 -15.70 -0.21
CA LYS A 50 3.91 -16.36 -1.52
C LYS A 50 2.60 -15.91 -2.21
N ARG A 51 2.17 -14.67 -1.94
CA ARG A 51 0.98 -14.08 -2.55
C ARG A 51 1.39 -13.30 -3.79
N LEU A 52 0.96 -13.77 -4.95
CA LEU A 52 1.17 -13.07 -6.22
C LEU A 52 -0.20 -12.76 -6.86
N PRO A 53 -0.72 -11.53 -6.71
CA PRO A 53 -2.01 -11.19 -7.27
C PRO A 53 -1.93 -11.17 -8.81
N VAL A 54 -2.92 -11.76 -9.46
CA VAL A 54 -3.07 -11.69 -10.93
C VAL A 54 -3.49 -10.29 -11.37
N ARG A 55 -4.17 -9.56 -10.49
CA ARG A 55 -4.63 -8.19 -10.73
C ARG A 55 -4.55 -7.39 -9.44
N ILE A 56 -4.04 -6.17 -9.56
CA ILE A 56 -4.05 -5.16 -8.49
C ILE A 56 -5.07 -4.10 -8.88
N GLN A 57 -5.93 -3.72 -7.94
CA GLN A 57 -6.83 -2.58 -8.07
C GLN A 57 -6.41 -1.54 -7.03
N THR A 58 -6.21 -0.32 -7.47
CA THR A 58 -5.80 0.82 -6.63
C THR A 58 -6.88 1.89 -6.65
N ASP A 59 -6.85 2.80 -5.69
CA ASP A 59 -7.76 3.93 -5.57
C ASP A 59 -7.28 5.19 -6.32
N ASN A 60 -6.29 5.05 -7.21
CA ASN A 60 -5.59 6.13 -7.90
C ASN A 60 -4.92 7.15 -6.96
N GLY A 61 -4.57 6.75 -5.73
CA GLY A 61 -3.73 7.55 -4.85
C GLY A 61 -2.41 7.99 -5.50
N SER A 62 -1.85 9.11 -5.05
CA SER A 62 -0.60 9.70 -5.58
C SER A 62 0.59 8.74 -5.59
N GLU A 63 0.58 7.77 -4.69
CA GLU A 63 1.51 6.66 -4.58
C GLU A 63 1.56 5.80 -5.84
N PHE A 64 0.44 5.77 -6.59
CA PHE A 64 0.23 4.93 -7.75
C PHE A 64 0.47 5.64 -9.09
N ILE A 65 0.80 6.93 -9.06
CA ILE A 65 1.00 7.76 -10.26
C ILE A 65 2.48 7.80 -10.67
N SER A 66 3.40 7.27 -9.85
CA SER A 66 4.83 7.30 -10.16
C SER A 66 5.25 6.18 -11.13
N LYS A 67 6.25 6.46 -11.97
CA LYS A 67 6.90 5.47 -12.86
C LYS A 67 7.57 4.30 -12.12
N SER A 68 7.68 4.37 -10.79
CA SER A 68 8.28 3.33 -9.96
C SER A 68 7.45 2.03 -10.01
N LEU A 69 6.17 2.11 -10.39
CA LEU A 69 5.26 0.96 -10.54
C LEU A 69 5.20 0.37 -11.95
N ASP A 70 5.77 1.04 -12.95
CA ASP A 70 5.75 0.61 -14.36
C ASP A 70 6.82 -0.45 -14.69
N LYS A 71 7.65 -0.84 -13.72
CA LYS A 71 8.81 -1.74 -13.90
C LYS A 71 8.60 -3.12 -13.31
#